data_AF-L1IIM6-F1
#
_entry.id   AF-L1IIM6-F1
#
_cell.length_a   1.000
_cell.length_b   1.000
_cell.length_c   1.000
_cell.angle_alpha   90.00
_cell.angle_beta   90.00
_cell.angle_gamma   90.00
#
_symmetry.space_group_name_H-M   'P 1'
#
loop_
_entity.id
_entity.type
_entity.pdbx_description
1 polymer ?
#
loop_
_entity_poly.entity_id
_entity_poly.type
_entity_poly.pdbx_seq_one_letter_code
_entity_poly.pdbx_strand_id
1 'polypeptide(L)'
;MALSTMGATSAISTTPTKMKSLESSSRSTLNGLAPEFTPTKKSCRSAPVTPCKNDANDACWEEACAAARWWAEKLRQQDQSSSNGFEHALRGLILSRCRGHWYPQDPLRGSGFRSIVNDVSTDPILLAAGEATRIRDIRSRLPQGVMWINPKTVKVKLEEDRWAETIFSCSAGSSHSSASASEAEDDDT
;
A
#
# COMPACT_ATOMS: atom_id res chain seq x y z
N MET A 1 30.95 -26.62 -64.07
CA MET A 1 32.05 -25.75 -63.58
C MET A 1 31.55 -25.13 -62.28
N ALA A 2 31.77 -25.72 -61.10
CA ALA A 2 32.99 -25.77 -60.29
C ALA A 2 33.44 -24.38 -59.77
N LEU A 3 33.41 -24.25 -58.42
CA LEU A 3 34.17 -23.41 -57.47
C LEU A 3 33.21 -22.78 -56.43
N SER A 4 33.11 -23.32 -55.20
CA SER A 4 33.89 -22.97 -53.98
C SER A 4 33.70 -21.51 -53.56
N THR A 5 33.46 -21.12 -52.29
CA THR A 5 34.28 -21.41 -51.09
C THR A 5 33.59 -20.86 -49.80
N MET A 6 33.72 -21.59 -48.68
CA MET A 6 33.86 -21.23 -47.23
C MET A 6 32.85 -20.28 -46.55
N GLY A 7 32.34 -20.48 -45.33
CA GLY A 7 32.77 -21.29 -44.18
C GLY A 7 33.24 -20.36 -43.04
N ALA A 8 32.47 -20.26 -41.94
CA ALA A 8 33.00 -19.94 -40.59
C ALA A 8 31.89 -20.09 -39.51
N THR A 9 32.01 -21.16 -38.73
CA THR A 9 31.32 -21.41 -37.47
C THR A 9 32.04 -20.66 -36.33
N SER A 10 31.32 -19.87 -35.53
CA SER A 10 31.88 -19.36 -34.27
C SER A 10 31.39 -20.22 -33.10
N ALA A 11 32.35 -20.91 -32.50
CA ALA A 11 32.18 -21.79 -31.37
C ALA A 11 32.03 -21.01 -30.05
N ILE A 12 31.31 -21.65 -29.14
CA ILE A 12 30.97 -21.22 -27.79
C ILE A 12 32.22 -21.42 -26.92
N SER A 13 32.66 -20.39 -26.20
CA SER A 13 33.76 -20.47 -25.23
C SER A 13 33.22 -20.39 -23.82
N THR A 14 33.08 -21.54 -23.18
CA THR A 14 32.80 -21.71 -21.75
C THR A 14 34.12 -21.90 -21.01
N THR A 15 34.52 -20.89 -20.23
CA THR A 15 35.65 -21.02 -19.30
C THR A 15 35.14 -21.37 -17.89
N PRO A 16 35.51 -22.52 -17.31
CA PRO A 16 35.28 -22.79 -15.90
C PRO A 16 36.39 -22.16 -15.03
N THR A 17 36.03 -21.20 -14.20
CA THR A 17 36.92 -20.60 -13.20
C THR A 17 37.11 -21.56 -12.02
N LYS A 18 38.35 -22.03 -11.84
CA LYS A 18 38.76 -22.90 -10.73
C LYS A 18 39.18 -22.07 -9.50
N MET A 19 38.43 -22.31 -8.43
CA MET A 19 38.77 -22.34 -6.99
C MET A 19 39.75 -21.33 -6.38
N LYS A 20 39.32 -20.71 -5.27
CA LYS A 20 40.15 -20.51 -4.08
C LYS A 20 39.39 -20.96 -2.83
N SER A 21 39.89 -22.05 -2.25
CA SER A 21 39.61 -22.52 -0.89
C SER A 21 40.17 -21.49 0.09
N LEU A 22 39.32 -20.95 0.97
CA LEU A 22 39.76 -20.17 2.12
C LEU A 22 39.65 -21.07 3.34
N GLU A 23 40.83 -21.29 3.91
CA GLU A 23 41.14 -22.10 5.08
C GLU A 23 40.26 -21.74 6.29
N SER A 24 39.89 -22.78 7.03
CA SER A 24 39.24 -22.73 8.33
C SER A 24 40.10 -21.96 9.34
N SER A 25 39.62 -20.82 9.81
CA SER A 25 40.12 -20.20 11.05
C SER A 25 39.16 -20.47 12.20
N SER A 26 39.59 -21.41 13.03
CA SER A 26 39.44 -21.51 14.49
C SER A 26 38.24 -20.80 15.13
N ARG A 27 37.22 -21.59 15.51
CA ARG A 27 36.28 -21.23 16.58
C ARG A 27 37.04 -21.08 17.89
N SER A 28 37.30 -19.85 18.31
CA SER A 28 37.66 -19.55 19.69
C SER A 28 36.40 -19.55 20.55
N THR A 29 36.28 -20.55 21.42
CA THR A 29 35.27 -20.61 22.47
C THR A 29 35.56 -19.52 23.49
N LEU A 30 34.93 -18.35 23.33
CA LEU A 30 34.87 -17.36 24.41
C LEU A 30 33.81 -17.80 25.41
N ASN A 31 34.27 -18.44 26.48
CA ASN A 31 33.49 -18.62 27.71
C ASN A 31 33.36 -17.26 28.42
N GLY A 32 32.41 -16.46 27.96
CA GLY A 32 31.93 -15.27 28.67
C GLY A 32 30.72 -15.65 29.50
N LEU A 33 30.88 -15.74 30.82
CA LEU A 33 29.78 -15.79 31.78
C LEU A 33 28.99 -14.47 31.68
N ALA A 34 27.88 -14.50 30.95
CA ALA A 34 26.91 -13.41 30.98
C ALA A 34 26.20 -13.44 32.35
N PRO A 35 26.19 -12.34 33.13
CA PRO A 35 25.38 -12.29 34.33
C PRO A 35 23.90 -12.39 33.96
N GLU A 36 23.21 -13.29 34.65
CA GLU A 36 21.79 -13.58 34.49
C GLU A 36 20.97 -12.30 34.65
N PHE A 37 20.34 -11.83 33.56
CA PHE A 37 19.39 -10.74 33.61
C PHE A 37 18.08 -11.26 34.23
N THR A 38 17.95 -11.13 35.54
CA THR A 38 16.66 -11.29 36.21
C THR A 38 15.74 -10.14 35.77
N PRO A 39 14.53 -10.39 35.23
CA PRO A 39 13.59 -9.31 34.98
C PRO A 39 12.99 -8.85 36.31
N THR A 40 13.52 -7.76 36.87
CA THR A 40 12.84 -7.05 37.96
C THR A 40 11.54 -6.45 37.41
N LYS A 41 10.43 -7.01 37.89
CA LYS A 41 9.05 -6.56 37.69
C LYS A 41 8.91 -5.11 38.22
N LYS A 42 9.11 -4.12 37.35
CA LYS A 42 8.85 -2.71 37.66
C LYS A 42 7.62 -2.24 36.90
N SER A 43 6.58 -1.99 37.70
CA SER A 43 5.34 -1.24 37.48
C SER A 43 5.07 -0.70 36.08
N CYS A 44 3.91 -1.13 35.57
CA CYS A 44 3.25 -0.73 34.34
C CYS A 44 3.25 0.80 34.16
N ARG A 45 3.97 1.30 33.16
CA ARG A 45 3.61 2.56 32.52
C ARG A 45 2.66 2.21 31.39
N SER A 46 1.47 2.77 31.45
CA SER A 46 0.40 2.63 30.46
C SER A 46 0.95 2.80 29.04
N ALA A 47 1.09 1.69 28.32
CA ALA A 47 1.26 1.73 26.88
C ALA A 47 0.05 2.47 26.26
N PRO A 48 0.24 3.25 25.17
CA PRO A 48 -0.88 3.88 24.47
C PRO A 48 -1.93 2.82 24.15
N VAL A 49 -3.17 3.09 24.58
CA VAL A 49 -4.31 2.20 24.37
C VAL A 49 -4.36 1.83 22.90
N THR A 50 -4.11 0.56 22.60
CA THR A 50 -4.41 0.01 21.28
C THR A 50 -5.92 0.02 21.15
N PRO A 51 -6.53 0.66 20.13
CA PRO A 51 -7.97 0.67 19.98
C PRO A 51 -8.51 -0.76 19.96
N CYS A 52 -9.60 -0.99 20.69
CA CYS A 52 -10.31 -2.25 20.69
C CYS A 52 -10.83 -2.58 19.28
N LYS A 53 -11.13 -3.87 19.06
CA LYS A 53 -11.19 -4.51 17.73
C LYS A 53 -12.17 -3.90 16.70
N ASN A 54 -13.10 -3.01 17.10
CA ASN A 54 -14.11 -2.41 16.21
C ASN A 54 -13.84 -0.94 15.87
N ASP A 55 -13.38 -0.10 16.81
CA ASP A 55 -13.17 1.34 16.58
C ASP A 55 -12.15 1.64 15.47
N ALA A 56 -11.20 0.73 15.24
CA ALA A 56 -10.17 0.90 14.22
C ALA A 56 -10.74 0.85 12.78
N ASN A 57 -11.83 0.12 12.55
CA ASN A 57 -12.46 0.04 11.23
C ASN A 57 -13.22 1.32 10.90
N ASP A 58 -13.88 1.94 11.90
CA ASP A 58 -14.59 3.21 11.71
C ASP A 58 -13.60 4.38 11.59
N ALA A 59 -12.48 4.34 12.32
CA ALA A 59 -11.55 5.46 12.44
C ALA A 59 -10.83 5.86 11.13
N CYS A 60 -10.75 4.98 10.14
CA CYS A 60 -10.08 5.23 8.85
C CYS A 60 -11.03 5.09 7.64
N TRP A 61 -12.34 5.00 7.91
CA TRP A 61 -13.33 4.67 6.90
C TRP A 61 -13.41 5.70 5.76
N GLU A 62 -13.43 6.98 6.09
CA GLU A 62 -13.52 8.06 5.10
C GLU A 62 -12.29 8.08 4.19
N GLU A 63 -11.10 7.97 4.78
CA GLU A 63 -9.83 7.92 4.06
C GLU A 63 -9.74 6.67 3.18
N ALA A 64 -10.17 5.51 3.69
CA ALA A 64 -10.19 4.27 2.94
C ALA A 64 -11.16 4.34 1.76
N CYS A 65 -12.33 4.96 1.93
CA CYS A 65 -13.28 5.19 0.84
C CYS A 65 -12.70 6.11 -0.24
N ALA A 66 -12.10 7.24 0.16
CA ALA A 66 -11.50 8.18 -0.77
C ALA A 66 -10.35 7.54 -1.57
N ALA A 67 -9.47 6.81 -0.89
CA ALA A 67 -8.35 6.09 -1.50
C ALA A 67 -8.81 5.01 -2.49
N ALA A 68 -9.76 4.17 -2.09
CA ALA A 68 -10.26 3.08 -2.93
C ALA A 68 -10.96 3.61 -4.19
N ARG A 69 -11.77 4.66 -4.05
CA ARG A 69 -12.46 5.31 -5.17
C ARG A 69 -11.46 5.89 -6.17
N TRP A 70 -10.44 6.58 -5.68
CA TRP A 70 -9.43 7.17 -6.56
C TRP A 70 -8.72 6.10 -7.40
N TRP A 71 -8.30 4.98 -6.80
CA TRP A 71 -7.68 3.89 -7.55
C TRP A 71 -8.65 3.24 -8.55
N ALA A 72 -9.90 3.02 -8.16
CA ALA A 72 -10.93 2.47 -9.02
C ALA A 72 -11.26 3.39 -10.21
N GLU A 73 -11.25 4.71 -10.00
CA GLU A 73 -11.45 5.69 -11.06
C GLU A 73 -10.38 5.59 -12.14
N LYS A 74 -9.12 5.33 -11.75
CA LYS A 74 -8.03 5.19 -12.71
C LYS A 74 -8.11 3.91 -13.55
N LEU A 75 -8.90 2.91 -13.14
CA LEU A 75 -9.16 1.69 -13.94
C LEU A 75 -10.18 1.87 -15.07
N ARG A 76 -10.89 3.02 -15.16
CA ARG A 76 -12.16 3.17 -15.89
C ARG A 76 -12.12 2.99 -17.42
N GLN A 77 -10.97 2.71 -18.03
CA GLN A 77 -10.88 2.61 -19.49
C GLN A 77 -11.45 1.31 -20.12
N GLN A 78 -11.94 0.32 -19.36
CA GLN A 78 -12.34 -0.97 -19.94
C GLN A 78 -13.66 -1.61 -19.47
N ASP A 79 -14.20 -1.34 -18.27
CA ASP A 79 -15.53 -1.82 -17.84
C ASP A 79 -15.95 -1.18 -16.50
N GLN A 80 -17.11 -0.53 -16.48
CA GLN A 80 -17.60 0.22 -15.32
C GLN A 80 -18.15 -0.70 -14.21
N SER A 81 -18.58 -1.92 -14.56
CA SER A 81 -19.03 -2.91 -13.58
C SER A 81 -17.86 -3.43 -12.74
N SER A 82 -16.73 -3.65 -13.40
CA SER A 82 -15.49 -4.13 -12.79
C SER A 82 -14.86 -3.11 -11.83
N SER A 83 -15.00 -1.80 -12.09
CA SER A 83 -14.43 -0.76 -11.21
C SER A 83 -15.11 -0.68 -9.85
N ASN A 84 -16.44 -0.84 -9.78
CA ASN A 84 -17.18 -0.78 -8.52
C ASN A 84 -16.84 -1.96 -7.60
N GLY A 85 -16.70 -3.16 -8.19
CA GLY A 85 -16.21 -4.33 -7.46
C GLY A 85 -14.80 -4.10 -6.91
N PHE A 86 -13.93 -3.47 -7.71
CA PHE A 86 -12.54 -3.22 -7.32
C PHE A 86 -12.46 -2.19 -6.20
N GLU A 87 -13.24 -1.10 -6.27
CA GLU A 87 -13.37 -0.12 -5.19
C GLU A 87 -13.77 -0.81 -3.88
N HIS A 88 -14.80 -1.67 -3.92
CA HIS A 88 -15.29 -2.35 -2.72
C HIS A 88 -14.26 -3.30 -2.11
N ALA A 89 -13.61 -4.12 -2.95
CA ALA A 89 -12.58 -5.06 -2.52
C ALA A 89 -11.36 -4.32 -1.95
N LEU A 90 -10.88 -3.29 -2.64
CA LEU A 90 -9.72 -2.51 -2.22
C LEU A 90 -9.98 -1.77 -0.91
N ARG A 91 -11.16 -1.17 -0.72
CA ARG A 91 -11.53 -0.52 0.55
C ARG A 91 -11.43 -1.50 1.73
N GLY A 92 -11.98 -2.71 1.59
CA GLY A 92 -11.92 -3.73 2.65
C GLY A 92 -10.48 -4.08 3.04
N LEU A 93 -9.59 -4.20 2.04
CA LEU A 93 -8.18 -4.47 2.26
C LEU A 93 -7.45 -3.29 2.92
N ILE A 94 -7.77 -2.04 2.55
CA ILE A 94 -7.24 -0.83 3.19
C ILE A 94 -7.65 -0.76 4.66
N LEU A 95 -8.91 -0.99 4.98
CA LEU A 95 -9.41 -0.99 6.36
C LEU A 95 -8.67 -2.03 7.21
N SER A 96 -8.52 -3.25 6.68
CA SER A 96 -7.75 -4.31 7.34
C SER A 96 -6.29 -3.92 7.55
N ARG A 97 -5.67 -3.20 6.60
CA ARG A 97 -4.29 -2.69 6.72
C ARG A 97 -4.18 -1.57 7.76
N CYS A 98 -5.18 -0.72 7.91
CA CYS A 98 -5.13 0.36 8.89
C CYS A 98 -5.25 -0.15 10.34
N ARG A 99 -5.81 -1.35 10.55
CA ARG A 99 -6.00 -1.94 11.87
C ARG A 99 -4.68 -2.09 12.65
N GLY A 100 -4.68 -1.58 13.88
CA GLY A 100 -3.50 -1.60 14.78
C GLY A 100 -2.39 -0.61 14.39
N HIS A 101 -2.53 0.08 13.26
CA HIS A 101 -1.56 1.02 12.72
C HIS A 101 -2.18 2.37 12.42
N TRP A 102 -3.31 2.74 13.04
CA TRP A 102 -3.95 4.04 12.88
C TRP A 102 -3.76 4.90 14.13
N TYR A 103 -3.11 6.07 14.00
CA TYR A 103 -2.72 6.93 15.12
C TYR A 103 -3.21 8.38 14.90
N PRO A 104 -4.45 8.73 15.27
CA PRO A 104 -5.01 10.07 14.99
C PRO A 104 -4.23 11.24 15.58
N GLN A 105 -3.54 11.02 16.70
CA GLN A 105 -2.72 12.01 17.40
C GLN A 105 -1.32 12.18 16.78
N ASP A 106 -0.88 11.20 15.99
CA ASP A 106 0.38 11.24 15.24
C ASP A 106 0.15 10.64 13.84
N PRO A 107 -0.48 11.39 12.92
CA PRO A 107 -0.98 10.83 11.65
C PRO A 107 0.11 10.21 10.76
N LEU A 108 1.35 10.71 10.87
CA LEU A 108 2.48 10.23 10.08
C LEU A 108 3.05 8.91 10.60
N ARG A 109 2.81 8.57 11.87
CA ARG A 109 3.18 7.27 12.41
C ARG A 109 2.47 6.17 11.64
N GLY A 110 3.23 5.19 11.15
CA GLY A 110 2.72 4.08 10.35
C GLY A 110 2.29 4.47 8.92
N SER A 111 2.53 5.70 8.47
CA SER A 111 2.17 6.15 7.10
C SER A 111 2.73 5.23 6.01
N GLY A 112 4.00 4.83 6.11
CA GLY A 112 4.62 3.90 5.15
C GLY A 112 4.06 2.48 5.18
N PHE A 113 3.46 2.04 6.29
CA PHE A 113 2.80 0.73 6.37
C PHE A 113 1.45 0.74 5.65
N ARG A 114 0.74 1.87 5.74
CA ARG A 114 -0.58 2.06 5.13
C ARG A 114 -0.52 2.56 3.70
N SER A 115 0.64 3.02 3.25
CA SER A 115 0.80 3.51 1.87
C SER A 115 0.57 2.40 0.85
N ILE A 116 0.02 2.78 -0.30
CA ILE A 116 -0.19 1.90 -1.45
C ILE A 116 0.75 2.35 -2.55
N VAL A 117 1.52 1.41 -3.11
CA VAL A 117 2.50 1.68 -4.17
C VAL A 117 2.11 0.91 -5.42
N ASN A 118 2.16 1.56 -6.58
CA ASN A 118 2.21 0.90 -7.87
C ASN A 118 3.32 1.56 -8.67
N ASP A 119 4.49 0.95 -8.78
CA ASP A 119 5.67 1.53 -9.42
C ASP A 119 6.53 0.35 -9.96
N VAL A 120 7.84 0.32 -9.67
CA VAL A 120 8.73 -0.83 -9.86
C VAL A 120 8.16 -2.11 -9.23
N SER A 121 7.41 -1.95 -8.14
CA SER A 121 6.62 -3.00 -7.48
C SER A 121 5.15 -2.58 -7.33
N THR A 122 4.25 -3.55 -7.32
CA THR A 122 2.81 -3.31 -7.10
C THR A 122 2.43 -3.84 -5.73
N ASP A 123 1.73 -3.03 -4.96
CA ASP A 123 1.26 -3.36 -3.62
C ASP A 123 0.37 -4.61 -3.66
N PRO A 124 0.60 -5.60 -2.77
CA PRO A 124 -0.20 -6.83 -2.72
C PRO A 124 -1.71 -6.59 -2.61
N ILE A 125 -2.17 -5.50 -1.98
CA ILE A 125 -3.61 -5.26 -1.87
C ILE A 125 -4.25 -4.84 -3.20
N LEU A 126 -3.49 -4.18 -4.09
CA LEU A 126 -3.98 -3.85 -5.43
C LEU A 126 -4.11 -5.12 -6.26
N LEU A 127 -3.15 -6.04 -6.14
CA LEU A 127 -3.18 -7.35 -6.79
C LEU A 127 -4.35 -8.20 -6.28
N ALA A 128 -4.54 -8.28 -4.97
CA ALA A 128 -5.62 -9.03 -4.35
C ALA A 128 -7.02 -8.47 -4.72
N ALA A 129 -7.17 -7.15 -4.77
CA ALA A 129 -8.41 -6.53 -5.24
C ALA A 129 -8.68 -6.87 -6.72
N GLY A 130 -7.63 -6.84 -7.56
CA GLY A 130 -7.74 -7.23 -8.97
C GLY A 130 -8.11 -8.70 -9.16
N GLU A 131 -7.52 -9.59 -8.36
CA GLU A 131 -7.85 -11.02 -8.37
C GLU A 131 -9.32 -11.26 -7.99
N ALA A 132 -9.78 -10.62 -6.91
CA ALA A 132 -11.17 -10.73 -6.44
C ALA A 132 -12.20 -10.29 -7.50
N THR A 133 -11.82 -9.37 -8.38
CA THR A 133 -12.67 -8.83 -9.45
C THR A 133 -12.30 -9.33 -10.84
N ARG A 134 -11.39 -10.30 -10.95
CA ARG A 134 -10.88 -10.87 -12.21
C ARG A 134 -10.28 -9.84 -13.16
N ILE A 135 -9.78 -8.72 -12.63
CA ILE A 135 -9.03 -7.73 -13.40
C ILE A 135 -7.57 -8.21 -13.49
N ARG A 136 -7.13 -8.52 -14.70
CA ARG A 136 -5.75 -8.89 -15.00
C ARG A 136 -4.88 -7.65 -15.21
N ASP A 137 -3.57 -7.82 -15.12
CA ASP A 137 -2.58 -6.79 -15.47
C ASP A 137 -2.73 -5.48 -14.68
N ILE A 138 -3.09 -5.57 -13.38
CA ILE A 138 -3.33 -4.42 -12.50
C ILE A 138 -2.22 -3.37 -12.60
N ARG A 139 -0.95 -3.80 -12.61
CA ARG A 139 0.20 -2.90 -12.68
C ARG A 139 0.17 -1.96 -13.89
N SER A 140 -0.19 -2.47 -15.06
CA SER A 140 -0.20 -1.68 -16.31
C SER A 140 -1.51 -0.91 -16.51
N ARG A 141 -2.56 -1.27 -15.77
CA ARG A 141 -3.87 -0.59 -15.82
C ARG A 141 -4.01 0.54 -14.81
N LEU A 142 -3.12 0.60 -13.82
CA LEU A 142 -3.07 1.64 -12.81
C LEU A 142 -1.89 2.59 -13.05
N PRO A 143 -2.00 3.87 -12.70
CA PRO A 143 -0.91 4.81 -12.81
C PRO A 143 0.23 4.43 -11.88
N GLN A 144 1.45 4.84 -12.24
CA GLN A 144 2.60 4.66 -11.37
C GLN A 144 2.66 5.77 -10.31
N GLY A 145 2.85 5.40 -9.04
CA GLY A 145 2.87 6.34 -7.93
C GLY A 145 2.73 5.71 -6.55
N VAL A 146 2.69 6.59 -5.55
CA VAL A 146 2.54 6.24 -4.13
C VAL A 146 1.38 7.04 -3.54
N MET A 147 0.49 6.35 -2.83
CA MET A 147 -0.60 6.95 -2.07
C MET A 147 -0.38 6.75 -0.57
N TRP A 148 -0.47 7.80 0.22
CA TRP A 148 -0.44 7.77 1.68
C TRP A 148 -1.83 7.99 2.25
N ILE A 149 -2.25 7.06 3.12
CA ILE A 149 -3.55 7.05 3.77
C ILE A 149 -3.31 7.35 5.25
N ASN A 150 -3.57 8.59 5.68
CA ASN A 150 -3.27 9.06 7.02
C ASN A 150 -4.53 9.65 7.67
N PRO A 151 -4.63 9.64 9.01
CA PRO A 151 -5.72 10.32 9.68
C PRO A 151 -5.93 11.74 9.15
N LYS A 152 -7.17 12.01 8.73
CA LYS A 152 -7.67 13.28 8.16
C LYS A 152 -7.11 13.63 6.78
N THR A 153 -6.21 12.85 6.18
CA THR A 153 -5.63 13.20 4.88
C THR A 153 -5.22 12.00 4.05
N VAL A 154 -5.61 12.01 2.77
CA VAL A 154 -5.09 11.08 1.76
C VAL A 154 -4.38 11.89 0.70
N LYS A 155 -3.13 11.50 0.42
CA LYS A 155 -2.27 12.15 -0.56
C LYS A 155 -1.75 11.14 -1.56
N VAL A 156 -1.58 11.55 -2.80
CA VAL A 156 -1.01 10.73 -3.87
C VAL A 156 0.09 11.50 -4.57
N LYS A 157 1.17 10.80 -4.92
CA LYS A 157 2.22 11.32 -5.79
C LYS A 157 2.37 10.35 -6.95
N LEU A 158 2.00 10.79 -8.14
CA LEU A 158 2.27 10.05 -9.36
C LEU A 158 3.75 10.20 -9.75
N GLU A 159 4.25 9.26 -10.54
CA GLU A 159 5.61 9.32 -11.09
C GLU A 159 5.84 10.58 -11.94
N GLU A 160 4.81 11.00 -12.68
CA GLU A 160 4.83 12.19 -13.55
C GLU A 160 4.71 13.52 -12.79
N ASP A 161 4.29 13.48 -11.52
CA ASP A 161 4.06 14.67 -10.71
C ASP A 161 5.29 15.10 -9.92
N ARG A 162 5.57 16.40 -9.90
CA ARG A 162 6.66 16.95 -9.06
C ARG A 162 6.36 16.89 -7.56
N TRP A 163 5.09 16.95 -7.17
CA TRP A 163 4.66 17.07 -5.78
C TRP A 163 3.43 16.19 -5.53
N ALA A 164 3.16 15.88 -4.26
CA ALA A 164 2.01 15.07 -3.88
C ALA A 164 0.73 15.91 -3.83
N GLU A 165 -0.31 15.46 -4.53
CA GLU A 165 -1.65 16.03 -4.48
C GLU A 165 -2.41 15.51 -3.23
N THR A 166 -3.30 16.34 -2.68
CA THR A 166 -4.23 15.92 -1.61
C THR A 166 -5.58 15.60 -2.20
N ILE A 167 -5.99 14.34 -2.15
CA ILE A 167 -7.28 13.88 -2.70
C ILE A 167 -8.40 13.85 -1.64
N PHE A 168 -8.01 13.84 -0.37
CA PHE A 168 -8.93 13.92 0.76
C PHE A 168 -8.30 14.73 1.88
N SER A 169 -9.10 15.63 2.45
CA SER A 169 -8.79 16.33 3.68
C SER A 169 -10.05 16.50 4.51
N CYS A 170 -10.09 15.90 5.71
CA CYS A 170 -11.15 16.15 6.67
C CYS A 170 -10.87 17.51 7.33
N SER A 171 -11.45 18.58 6.78
CA SER A 171 -11.51 19.85 7.49
C SER A 171 -12.65 19.77 8.50
N ALA A 172 -12.39 20.10 9.76
CA ALA A 172 -13.39 20.15 10.83
C ALA A 172 -14.45 21.29 10.66
N GLY A 173 -14.66 21.77 9.44
CA GLY A 173 -15.56 22.89 9.13
C GLY A 173 -16.19 22.85 7.74
N SER A 174 -16.27 21.69 7.08
CA SER A 174 -17.06 21.59 5.85
C SER A 174 -18.53 21.32 6.20
N SER A 175 -19.21 22.38 6.65
CA SER A 175 -20.66 22.43 6.74
C SER A 175 -21.24 22.19 5.35
N HIS A 176 -21.74 20.98 5.09
CA HIS A 176 -22.62 20.73 3.97
C HIS A 176 -23.94 21.47 4.25
N SER A 177 -24.07 22.71 3.78
CA SER A 177 -25.37 23.33 3.61
C SER A 177 -26.07 22.62 2.45
N SER A 178 -26.67 21.47 2.71
CA SER A 178 -27.72 20.93 1.86
C SER A 178 -28.97 21.77 2.09
N ALA A 179 -29.06 22.91 1.39
CA ALA A 179 -30.31 23.61 1.21
C ALA A 179 -31.21 22.74 0.31
N SER A 180 -31.87 21.76 0.92
CA SER A 180 -33.08 21.14 0.39
C SER A 180 -34.24 21.73 1.18
N ALA A 181 -34.76 22.86 0.71
CA ALA A 181 -36.08 23.35 1.08
C ALA A 181 -36.98 23.16 -0.14
N SER A 182 -37.52 21.95 -0.25
CA SER A 182 -38.76 21.70 -1.00
C SER A 182 -39.89 21.89 0.00
N GLU A 183 -40.50 23.08 0.01
CA GLU A 183 -41.80 23.29 0.64
C GLU A 183 -42.80 23.55 -0.49
N ALA A 184 -43.57 22.52 -0.77
CA ALA A 184 -44.82 22.60 -1.51
C ALA A 184 -45.83 21.84 -0.65
N GLU A 185 -46.79 22.57 -0.05
CA GLU A 185 -48.19 22.24 0.33
C GLU A 185 -48.85 23.62 0.60
N ASP A 186 -49.87 24.10 -0.13
CA ASP A 186 -51.30 23.71 -0.18
C ASP A 186 -52.03 23.93 1.16
N ASP A 187 -52.72 25.09 1.33
CA ASP A 187 -53.89 25.24 2.23
C ASP A 187 -54.63 26.59 2.03
N ASP A 188 -55.97 26.50 1.95
CA ASP A 188 -57.05 27.47 2.26
C ASP A 188 -57.40 28.68 1.36
N THR A 189 -58.38 28.50 0.44
CA THR A 189 -59.75 29.10 0.47
C THR A 189 -60.46 28.93 -0.88
#